data_AF-A0A0F9B4L5-F1
#
_entry.id   AF-A0A0F9B4L5-F1
#
_cell.length_a   1.000
_cell.length_b   1.000
_cell.length_c   1.000
_cell.angle_alpha   90.00
_cell.angle_beta   90.00
_cell.angle_gamma   90.00
#
_symmetry.space_group_name_H-M   'P 1'
#
loop_
_entity.id
_entity.type
_entity.pdbx_description
1 polymer ?
#
loop_
_entity_poly.entity_id
_entity_poly.type
_entity_poly.pdbx_seq_one_letter_code
_entity_poly.pdbx_strand_id
1 'polypeptide(L)'
;YHHTFFEMLGNWSFDDYFKAETIDWAWQLLTDVYGIDPDKLWATVFEGDESDNSEPDHEAATLWSKLTSLPKERILFCGKKDNFWEMGATGPCGPCSEIHIDLGPDRCDMKHIKGHKCAVNAGCARYIELWNLVFIQFNRLQDGTLEKLPANYVDTGAGLERFAAVLQNKKSNYDTDLFMPIINTVSEMSGRKYTSNLDSKTDSAFRVIADHIRTISFSIADGVTPSNEGRGYVIRRILRRAARFGRVLDMHEPFMHKLLPVLVDTMGEAFPEIADRSEFVSTVIEAEEASFGRTLDRGLEIFASAATEAEKSKDKIITGENAFKLYDTFGFPLDLTGLMARERNLDVDNTAFDELMEAQRARARSAQKTASLAMSLSGVSLPETDDSAKFESDTITTKIVGWIGDGTFEQKGTLK
;
A
#
# COMPACT_ATOMS: atom_id res chain seq x y z
N TYR A 1 -8.04 -10.66 1.03
CA TYR A 1 -7.86 -10.20 -0.35
C TYR A 1 -7.17 -8.83 -0.45
N HIS A 2 -6.83 -8.19 0.69
CA HIS A 2 -6.07 -6.94 0.72
C HIS A 2 -4.60 -7.21 1.04
N HIS A 3 -3.73 -6.44 0.39
CA HIS A 3 -2.27 -6.53 0.48
C HIS A 3 -1.66 -5.12 0.55
N THR A 4 -0.49 -5.00 1.16
CA THR A 4 0.27 -3.74 1.18
C THR A 4 1.14 -3.61 -0.07
N PHE A 5 1.62 -4.73 -0.60
CA PHE A 5 2.25 -4.86 -1.91
C PHE A 5 1.50 -5.92 -2.71
N PHE A 6 1.20 -5.64 -3.97
CA PHE A 6 0.54 -6.57 -4.88
C PHE A 6 0.96 -6.28 -6.32
N GLU A 7 0.79 -7.27 -7.18
CA GLU A 7 1.08 -7.14 -8.60
C GLU A 7 -0.19 -6.80 -9.38
N MET A 8 -0.12 -5.74 -10.17
CA MET A 8 -1.22 -5.30 -11.02
C MET A 8 -0.91 -5.64 -12.48
N LEU A 9 -1.65 -6.59 -13.04
CA LEU A 9 -1.63 -6.90 -14.46
C LEU A 9 -2.44 -5.85 -15.20
N GLY A 10 -1.92 -5.30 -16.29
CA GLY A 10 -2.59 -4.27 -17.05
C GLY A 10 -2.23 -4.25 -18.52
N ASN A 11 -3.17 -3.77 -19.33
CA ASN A 11 -2.95 -3.29 -20.68
C ASN A 11 -3.37 -1.81 -20.76
N TRP A 12 -2.73 -1.07 -21.67
CA TRP A 12 -2.96 0.34 -21.87
C TRP A 12 -3.23 0.66 -23.34
N SER A 13 -4.04 1.68 -23.58
CA SER A 13 -4.27 2.25 -24.91
C SER A 13 -3.94 3.73 -24.87
N PHE A 14 -3.17 4.19 -25.85
CA PHE A 14 -2.86 5.61 -26.06
C PHE A 14 -3.49 6.07 -27.37
N ASP A 15 -4.78 6.39 -27.33
CA ASP A 15 -5.60 6.83 -28.48
C ASP A 15 -5.64 5.83 -29.66
N ASP A 16 -5.65 4.53 -29.35
CA ASP A 16 -5.72 3.45 -30.34
C ASP A 16 -7.09 2.73 -30.30
N TYR A 17 -7.30 1.90 -29.28
CA TYR A 17 -8.57 1.24 -28.98
C TYR A 17 -9.22 1.82 -27.71
N PHE A 18 -10.51 1.54 -27.50
CA PHE A 18 -11.25 2.08 -26.34
C PHE A 18 -12.15 1.01 -25.70
N LYS A 19 -13.38 1.34 -25.33
CA LYS A 19 -14.26 0.47 -24.52
C LYS A 19 -14.55 -0.88 -25.16
N ALA A 20 -14.83 -0.92 -26.47
CA ALA A 20 -15.29 -2.14 -27.13
C ALA A 20 -14.23 -3.25 -27.09
N GLU A 21 -13.03 -2.95 -27.56
CA GLU A 21 -11.91 -3.89 -27.57
C GLU A 21 -11.47 -4.25 -26.15
N THR A 22 -11.46 -3.28 -25.24
CA THR A 22 -11.06 -3.51 -23.83
C THR A 22 -12.00 -4.50 -23.15
N ILE A 23 -13.32 -4.34 -23.32
CA ILE A 23 -14.33 -5.25 -22.75
C ILE A 23 -14.22 -6.63 -23.41
N ASP A 24 -14.09 -6.70 -24.73
CA ASP A 24 -13.99 -7.96 -25.48
C ASP A 24 -12.76 -8.78 -25.06
N TRP A 25 -11.58 -8.16 -25.00
CA TRP A 25 -10.34 -8.85 -24.62
C TRP A 25 -10.31 -9.24 -23.15
N ALA A 26 -10.80 -8.38 -22.24
CA ALA A 26 -10.91 -8.74 -20.83
C ALA A 26 -11.83 -9.96 -20.65
N TRP A 27 -12.97 -9.98 -21.35
CA TRP A 27 -13.89 -11.11 -21.31
C TRP A 27 -13.29 -12.39 -21.89
N GLN A 28 -12.66 -12.30 -23.06
CA GLN A 28 -11.98 -13.44 -23.71
C GLN A 28 -10.88 -14.01 -22.81
N LEU A 29 -10.06 -13.17 -22.19
CA LEU A 29 -9.00 -13.64 -21.30
C LEU A 29 -9.58 -14.40 -20.10
N LEU A 30 -10.61 -13.87 -19.46
CA LEU A 30 -11.21 -14.50 -18.29
C LEU A 30 -11.92 -15.81 -18.64
N THR A 31 -12.69 -15.83 -19.72
CA THR A 31 -13.62 -16.94 -20.02
C THR A 31 -13.01 -17.99 -20.95
N ASP A 32 -12.35 -17.59 -22.03
CA ASP A 32 -11.81 -18.52 -23.03
C ASP A 32 -10.40 -19.00 -22.65
N VAL A 33 -9.53 -18.10 -22.19
CA VAL A 33 -8.12 -18.44 -21.89
C VAL A 33 -7.99 -19.02 -20.49
N TYR A 34 -8.51 -18.32 -19.48
CA TYR A 34 -8.45 -18.78 -18.09
C TYR A 34 -9.56 -19.76 -17.71
N GLY A 35 -10.60 -19.90 -18.55
CA GLY A 35 -11.68 -20.87 -18.30
C GLY A 35 -12.55 -20.53 -17.09
N ILE A 36 -12.62 -19.26 -16.68
CA ILE A 36 -13.50 -18.83 -15.59
C ILE A 36 -14.94 -18.93 -16.08
N ASP A 37 -15.76 -19.62 -15.30
CA ASP A 37 -17.18 -19.80 -15.55
C ASP A 37 -17.89 -18.43 -15.71
N PRO A 38 -18.39 -18.10 -16.92
CA PRO A 38 -19.11 -16.86 -17.19
C PRO A 38 -20.29 -16.62 -16.25
N ASP A 39 -20.90 -17.68 -15.73
CA ASP A 39 -22.07 -17.56 -14.85
C ASP A 39 -21.76 -17.00 -13.45
N LYS A 40 -20.48 -16.94 -13.11
CA LYS A 40 -20.00 -16.34 -11.86
C LYS A 40 -19.60 -14.88 -12.03
N LEU A 41 -19.50 -14.38 -13.25
CA LEU A 41 -19.02 -13.04 -13.52
C LEU A 41 -20.15 -12.02 -13.46
N TRP A 42 -19.78 -10.81 -13.04
CA TRP A 42 -20.63 -9.62 -12.95
C TRP A 42 -19.82 -8.43 -13.46
N ALA A 43 -20.50 -7.42 -14.01
CA ALA A 43 -19.87 -6.17 -14.43
C ALA A 43 -20.54 -4.98 -13.75
N THR A 44 -19.75 -3.95 -13.42
CA THR A 44 -20.25 -2.65 -12.97
C THR A 44 -19.92 -1.57 -14.01
N VAL A 45 -20.75 -0.55 -14.11
CA VAL A 45 -20.55 0.63 -14.97
C VAL A 45 -20.96 1.89 -14.23
N PHE A 46 -20.46 3.04 -14.66
CA PHE A 46 -20.73 4.31 -14.01
C PHE A 46 -22.19 4.76 -14.14
N GLU A 47 -22.84 5.09 -13.03
CA GLU A 47 -24.24 5.54 -12.98
C GLU A 47 -24.45 7.04 -13.23
N GLY A 48 -23.36 7.79 -13.42
CA GLY A 48 -23.41 9.25 -13.48
C GLY A 48 -23.21 9.87 -12.10
N ASP A 49 -22.91 11.17 -12.08
CA ASP A 49 -22.78 11.95 -10.86
C ASP A 49 -23.23 13.39 -11.13
N GLU A 50 -24.27 13.83 -10.43
CA GLU A 50 -24.84 15.16 -10.59
C GLU A 50 -23.86 16.27 -10.16
N SER A 51 -22.97 16.01 -9.20
CA SER A 51 -22.02 17.02 -8.70
C SER A 51 -20.94 17.38 -9.72
N ASP A 52 -20.57 16.41 -10.56
CA ASP A 52 -19.62 16.58 -11.67
C ASP A 52 -20.33 16.83 -13.02
N ASN A 53 -21.66 16.91 -13.05
CA ASN A 53 -22.46 16.95 -14.28
C ASN A 53 -22.05 15.85 -15.29
N SER A 54 -21.81 14.65 -14.76
CA SER A 54 -21.35 13.50 -15.53
C SER A 54 -22.49 12.51 -15.75
N GLU A 55 -22.69 12.12 -17.01
CA GLU A 55 -23.78 11.23 -17.41
C GLU A 55 -23.46 9.74 -17.11
N PRO A 56 -24.49 8.89 -16.95
CA PRO A 56 -24.30 7.44 -16.85
C PRO A 56 -23.61 6.84 -18.09
N ASP A 57 -22.73 5.86 -17.89
CA ASP A 57 -22.01 5.17 -18.97
C ASP A 57 -22.87 4.06 -19.62
N HIS A 58 -23.92 4.48 -20.32
CA HIS A 58 -24.79 3.57 -21.07
C HIS A 58 -24.08 2.87 -22.25
N GLU A 59 -22.99 3.46 -22.74
CA GLU A 59 -22.17 2.86 -23.80
C GLU A 59 -21.52 1.57 -23.29
N ALA A 60 -20.83 1.61 -22.15
CA ALA A 60 -20.22 0.43 -21.54
C ALA A 60 -21.27 -0.66 -21.24
N ALA A 61 -22.43 -0.30 -20.69
CA ALA A 61 -23.50 -1.25 -20.41
C ALA A 61 -24.01 -1.97 -21.68
N THR A 62 -24.11 -1.23 -22.78
CA THR A 62 -24.52 -1.77 -24.08
C THR A 62 -23.45 -2.69 -24.66
N LEU A 63 -22.17 -2.31 -24.55
CA LEU A 63 -21.04 -3.11 -25.00
C LEU A 63 -20.93 -4.43 -24.24
N TRP A 64 -21.05 -4.42 -22.91
CA TRP A 64 -21.11 -5.64 -22.11
C TRP A 64 -22.20 -6.59 -22.60
N SER A 65 -23.42 -6.08 -22.80
CA SER A 65 -24.55 -6.90 -23.28
C SER A 65 -24.34 -7.44 -24.70
N LYS A 66 -23.54 -6.77 -25.54
CA LYS A 66 -23.37 -7.09 -26.95
C LYS A 66 -22.17 -8.01 -27.22
N LEU A 67 -21.08 -7.79 -26.50
CA LEU A 67 -19.79 -8.45 -26.73
C LEU A 67 -19.59 -9.67 -25.84
N THR A 68 -20.37 -9.80 -24.77
CA THR A 68 -20.20 -10.88 -23.79
C THR A 68 -21.48 -11.70 -23.63
N SER A 69 -21.37 -12.86 -22.98
CA SER A 69 -22.54 -13.66 -22.61
C SER A 69 -23.18 -13.21 -21.28
N LEU A 70 -22.77 -12.05 -20.74
CA LEU A 70 -23.25 -11.55 -19.47
C LEU A 70 -24.71 -11.08 -19.59
N PRO A 71 -25.64 -11.59 -18.76
CA PRO A 71 -27.03 -11.17 -18.80
C PRO A 71 -27.18 -9.75 -18.21
N LYS A 72 -28.19 -9.00 -18.67
CA LYS A 72 -28.36 -7.58 -18.32
C LYS A 72 -28.50 -7.34 -16.82
N GLU A 73 -29.10 -8.26 -16.09
CA GLU A 73 -29.25 -8.19 -14.63
C GLU A 73 -27.93 -8.31 -13.85
N ARG A 74 -26.84 -8.74 -14.51
CA ARG A 74 -25.48 -8.78 -13.95
C ARG A 74 -24.60 -7.61 -14.37
N ILE A 75 -25.17 -6.64 -15.11
CA ILE A 75 -24.54 -5.37 -15.46
C ILE A 75 -25.16 -4.30 -14.55
N LEU A 76 -24.41 -3.89 -13.54
CA LEU A 76 -24.89 -2.99 -12.50
C LEU A 76 -24.37 -1.58 -12.73
N PHE A 77 -25.25 -0.59 -12.58
CA PHE A 77 -24.84 0.81 -12.50
C PHE A 77 -24.45 1.13 -11.06
N CYS A 78 -23.27 1.70 -10.83
CA CYS A 78 -22.81 2.11 -9.50
C CYS A 78 -22.20 3.52 -9.51
N GLY A 79 -22.17 4.12 -8.32
CA GLY A 79 -21.80 5.52 -8.11
C GLY A 79 -20.34 5.84 -8.37
N LYS A 80 -20.05 7.15 -8.31
CA LYS A 80 -18.71 7.73 -8.50
C LYS A 80 -17.62 7.06 -7.65
N LYS A 81 -17.96 6.66 -6.42
CA LYS A 81 -17.01 5.99 -5.52
C LYS A 81 -16.42 4.70 -6.11
N ASP A 82 -17.22 3.96 -6.87
CA ASP A 82 -16.86 2.62 -7.35
C ASP A 82 -16.53 2.64 -8.85
N ASN A 83 -17.22 3.46 -9.66
CA ASN A 83 -17.10 3.43 -11.12
C ASN A 83 -16.61 4.75 -11.75
N PHE A 84 -15.94 5.61 -11.00
CA PHE A 84 -15.22 6.76 -11.54
C PHE A 84 -13.81 6.81 -10.96
N TRP A 85 -12.81 6.60 -11.82
CA TRP A 85 -11.42 6.49 -11.40
C TRP A 85 -10.67 7.81 -11.60
N GLU A 86 -9.80 8.13 -10.66
CA GLU A 86 -9.04 9.37 -10.62
C GLU A 86 -7.59 9.10 -10.21
N MET A 87 -6.62 9.67 -10.93
CA MET A 87 -5.20 9.54 -10.59
C MET A 87 -4.86 10.18 -9.23
N GLY A 88 -5.62 11.20 -8.84
CA GLY A 88 -5.44 11.95 -7.60
C GLY A 88 -6.43 13.12 -7.52
N ALA A 89 -6.11 14.13 -6.71
CA ALA A 89 -6.95 15.34 -6.59
C ALA A 89 -7.06 16.13 -7.91
N THR A 90 -6.06 16.01 -8.78
CA THR A 90 -6.03 16.57 -10.13
C THR A 90 -5.40 15.57 -11.10
N GLY A 91 -5.70 15.72 -12.39
CA GLY A 91 -5.10 14.92 -13.46
C GLY A 91 -6.09 14.04 -14.22
N PRO A 92 -5.59 13.13 -15.08
CA PRO A 92 -6.42 12.26 -15.90
C PRO A 92 -7.38 11.40 -15.07
N CYS A 93 -8.62 11.30 -15.54
CA CYS A 93 -9.70 10.56 -14.90
C CYS A 93 -10.76 10.12 -15.92
N GLY A 94 -11.69 9.28 -15.47
CA GLY A 94 -12.81 8.85 -16.30
C GLY A 94 -13.69 7.80 -15.64
N PRO A 95 -14.83 7.46 -16.27
CA PRO A 95 -15.63 6.33 -15.84
C PRO A 95 -14.81 5.04 -15.99
N CYS A 96 -15.08 4.08 -15.13
CA CYS A 96 -14.49 2.76 -15.22
C CYS A 96 -15.57 1.67 -15.12
N SER A 97 -15.20 0.47 -15.55
CA SER A 97 -16.04 -0.71 -15.47
C SER A 97 -15.26 -1.84 -14.80
N GLU A 98 -15.83 -2.39 -13.73
CA GLU A 98 -15.17 -3.45 -12.96
C GLU A 98 -15.79 -4.80 -13.30
N ILE A 99 -14.97 -5.84 -13.34
CA ILE A 99 -15.39 -7.24 -13.46
C ILE A 99 -15.27 -7.88 -12.08
N HIS A 100 -16.38 -8.42 -11.59
CA HIS A 100 -16.49 -9.08 -10.29
C HIS A 100 -16.77 -10.57 -10.45
N ILE A 101 -16.31 -11.38 -9.51
CA ILE A 101 -16.63 -12.82 -9.44
C ILE A 101 -17.44 -13.14 -8.20
N ASP A 102 -18.51 -13.91 -8.37
CA ASP A 102 -19.26 -14.57 -7.30
C ASP A 102 -18.56 -15.86 -6.87
N LEU A 103 -17.88 -15.81 -5.73
CA LEU A 103 -17.19 -16.97 -5.15
C LEU A 103 -18.13 -17.94 -4.41
N GLY A 104 -19.42 -17.65 -4.40
CA GLY A 104 -20.48 -18.46 -3.81
C GLY A 104 -20.94 -17.98 -2.43
N PRO A 105 -22.17 -18.33 -2.00
CA PRO A 105 -22.78 -17.81 -0.78
C PRO A 105 -21.94 -18.08 0.47
N ASP A 106 -21.22 -19.20 0.55
CA ASP A 106 -20.37 -19.56 1.70
C ASP A 106 -19.19 -18.63 1.93
N ARG A 107 -18.93 -17.72 0.98
CA ARG A 107 -17.83 -16.74 1.04
C ARG A 107 -18.22 -15.40 1.64
N CYS A 108 -19.51 -15.16 1.88
CA CYS A 108 -19.93 -13.95 2.56
C CYS A 108 -19.53 -14.01 4.04
N ASP A 109 -18.56 -13.18 4.41
CA ASP A 109 -18.04 -12.98 5.76
C ASP A 109 -18.93 -12.07 6.62
N MET A 110 -19.81 -11.29 5.99
CA MET A 110 -20.73 -10.35 6.65
C MET A 110 -22.11 -10.94 6.96
N LYS A 111 -22.34 -12.26 6.77
CA LYS A 111 -23.65 -12.91 7.04
C LYS A 111 -24.18 -12.70 8.45
N HIS A 112 -23.28 -12.56 9.42
CA HIS A 112 -23.62 -12.38 10.83
C HIS A 112 -24.05 -10.94 11.17
N ILE A 113 -23.82 -9.98 10.26
CA ILE A 113 -24.19 -8.57 10.44
C ILE A 113 -25.66 -8.37 10.07
N LYS A 114 -26.46 -7.94 11.04
CA LYS A 114 -27.90 -7.67 10.84
C LYS A 114 -28.09 -6.57 9.78
N GLY A 115 -28.89 -6.86 8.75
CA GLY A 115 -29.19 -5.93 7.67
C GLY A 115 -28.21 -5.95 6.50
N HIS A 116 -27.14 -6.76 6.56
CA HIS A 116 -26.23 -6.95 5.43
C HIS A 116 -26.98 -7.55 4.23
N LYS A 117 -26.86 -6.91 3.07
CA LYS A 117 -27.30 -7.42 1.77
C LYS A 117 -26.06 -7.80 0.97
N CYS A 118 -25.89 -9.08 0.71
CA CYS A 118 -24.74 -9.59 -0.02
C CYS A 118 -24.91 -9.33 -1.52
N ALA A 119 -24.13 -8.41 -2.07
CA ALA A 119 -24.13 -8.00 -3.47
C ALA A 119 -22.73 -7.50 -3.90
N VAL A 120 -22.54 -7.26 -5.19
CA VAL A 120 -21.37 -6.56 -5.74
C VAL A 120 -21.23 -5.19 -5.06
N ASN A 121 -19.99 -4.79 -4.75
CA ASN A 121 -19.65 -3.56 -4.02
C ASN A 121 -20.32 -3.39 -2.64
N ALA A 122 -20.87 -4.46 -2.06
CA ALA A 122 -21.47 -4.44 -0.71
C ALA A 122 -20.45 -4.66 0.44
N GLY A 123 -19.14 -4.66 0.14
CA GLY A 123 -18.08 -4.78 1.16
C GLY A 123 -17.99 -6.15 1.85
N CYS A 124 -18.35 -7.23 1.16
CA CYS A 124 -18.22 -8.61 1.66
C CYS A 124 -17.32 -9.46 0.76
N ALA A 125 -16.76 -10.54 1.29
CA ALA A 125 -15.79 -11.37 0.59
C ALA A 125 -16.38 -12.37 -0.45
N ARG A 126 -17.69 -12.28 -0.76
CA ARG A 126 -18.32 -13.14 -1.77
C ARG A 126 -18.10 -12.63 -3.19
N TYR A 127 -18.39 -11.35 -3.40
CA TYR A 127 -18.21 -10.68 -4.68
C TYR A 127 -16.87 -9.96 -4.62
N ILE A 128 -15.90 -10.47 -5.37
CA ILE A 128 -14.55 -9.90 -5.40
C ILE A 128 -14.32 -9.30 -6.77
N GLU A 129 -13.92 -8.03 -6.76
CA GLU A 129 -13.40 -7.33 -7.94
C GLU A 129 -12.14 -8.04 -8.43
N LEU A 130 -12.12 -8.46 -9.69
CA LEU A 130 -10.98 -9.11 -10.34
C LEU A 130 -10.18 -8.14 -11.20
N TRP A 131 -10.87 -7.26 -11.91
CA TRP A 131 -10.27 -6.40 -12.92
C TRP A 131 -11.06 -5.09 -13.04
N ASN A 132 -10.36 -3.96 -13.00
CA ASN A 132 -10.92 -2.65 -13.30
C ASN A 132 -10.48 -2.18 -14.70
N LEU A 133 -11.43 -1.71 -15.51
CA LEU A 133 -11.22 -1.18 -16.86
C LEU A 133 -11.53 0.32 -16.85
N VAL A 134 -10.50 1.16 -16.79
CA VAL A 134 -10.65 2.63 -16.73
C VAL A 134 -10.63 3.22 -18.13
N PHE A 135 -11.65 4.05 -18.42
CA PHE A 135 -11.81 4.74 -19.69
C PHE A 135 -11.50 6.23 -19.51
N ILE A 136 -10.21 6.54 -19.56
CA ILE A 136 -9.70 7.89 -19.31
C ILE A 136 -10.10 8.79 -20.49
N GLN A 137 -10.93 9.78 -20.20
CA GLN A 137 -11.48 10.71 -21.19
C GLN A 137 -11.61 12.15 -20.65
N PHE A 138 -11.29 12.36 -19.37
CA PHE A 138 -11.34 13.66 -18.71
C PHE A 138 -10.02 13.97 -17.97
N ASN A 139 -9.82 15.23 -17.68
CA ASN A 139 -8.79 15.75 -16.80
C ASN A 139 -9.46 16.57 -15.70
N ARG A 140 -9.22 16.22 -14.43
CA ARG A 140 -9.72 17.00 -13.29
C ARG A 140 -8.78 18.14 -12.98
N LEU A 141 -9.32 19.35 -13.03
CA LEU A 141 -8.62 20.58 -12.70
C LEU A 141 -8.59 20.81 -11.18
N GLN A 142 -7.75 21.76 -10.75
CA GLN A 142 -7.56 22.06 -9.33
C GLN A 142 -8.82 22.61 -8.64
N ASP A 143 -9.74 23.21 -9.39
CA ASP A 143 -11.04 23.68 -8.91
C ASP A 143 -12.10 22.56 -8.88
N GLY A 144 -11.73 21.33 -9.25
CA GLY A 144 -12.59 20.16 -9.30
C GLY A 144 -13.33 19.98 -10.62
N THR A 145 -13.24 20.91 -11.56
CA THR A 145 -13.95 20.78 -12.85
C THR A 145 -13.33 19.70 -13.75
N LEU A 146 -14.18 19.09 -14.59
CA LEU A 146 -13.77 18.07 -15.56
C LEU A 146 -13.62 18.68 -16.96
N GLU A 147 -12.41 18.61 -17.50
CA GLU A 147 -12.11 18.99 -18.88
C GLU A 147 -11.98 17.76 -19.76
N LYS A 148 -12.67 17.72 -20.91
CA LYS A 148 -12.58 16.59 -21.84
C LYS A 148 -11.22 16.55 -22.52
N LEU A 149 -10.59 15.37 -22.51
CA LEU A 149 -9.32 15.15 -23.18
C LEU A 149 -9.50 15.14 -24.72
N PRO A 150 -8.48 15.56 -25.48
CA PRO A 150 -8.50 15.52 -26.95
C PRO A 150 -8.36 14.10 -27.51
N ALA A 151 -7.93 13.15 -26.68
CA ALA A 151 -7.67 11.75 -26.99
C ALA A 151 -8.25 10.87 -25.89
N ASN A 152 -8.55 9.61 -26.23
CA ASN A 152 -9.06 8.63 -25.28
C ASN A 152 -7.95 7.67 -24.87
N TYR A 153 -7.93 7.28 -23.59
CA TYR A 153 -6.95 6.31 -23.09
C TYR A 153 -7.65 5.19 -22.34
N VAL A 154 -7.00 4.03 -22.33
CA VAL A 154 -7.42 2.88 -21.52
C VAL A 154 -6.33 2.59 -20.51
N ASP A 155 -6.73 2.40 -19.27
CA ASP A 155 -5.88 1.90 -18.19
C ASP A 155 -6.63 0.77 -17.50
N THR A 156 -6.10 -0.45 -17.56
CA THR A 156 -6.72 -1.58 -16.88
C THR A 156 -5.82 -2.07 -15.75
N GLY A 157 -6.41 -2.49 -14.64
CA GLY A 157 -5.68 -3.06 -13.52
C GLY A 157 -6.37 -4.28 -12.95
N ALA A 158 -5.66 -5.40 -12.90
CA ALA A 158 -6.12 -6.65 -12.30
C ALA A 158 -5.12 -7.16 -11.27
N GLY A 159 -5.59 -7.52 -10.08
CA GLY A 159 -4.72 -8.04 -9.03
C GLY A 159 -4.32 -9.49 -9.29
N LEU A 160 -3.03 -9.75 -9.56
CA LEU A 160 -2.50 -11.09 -9.81
C LEU A 160 -2.86 -12.06 -8.68
N GLU A 161 -2.74 -11.63 -7.43
CA GLU A 161 -3.02 -12.46 -6.25
C GLU A 161 -4.49 -12.88 -6.18
N ARG A 162 -5.41 -12.04 -6.66
CA ARG A 162 -6.84 -12.36 -6.73
C ARG A 162 -7.09 -13.38 -7.85
N PHE A 163 -6.47 -13.20 -9.01
CA PHE A 163 -6.54 -14.21 -10.08
C PHE A 163 -5.97 -15.55 -9.66
N ALA A 164 -4.77 -15.57 -9.08
CA ALA A 164 -4.15 -16.79 -8.57
C ALA A 164 -5.10 -17.51 -7.59
N ALA A 165 -5.75 -16.78 -6.69
CA ALA A 165 -6.70 -17.37 -5.75
C ALA A 165 -7.91 -18.01 -6.45
N VAL A 166 -8.46 -17.36 -7.47
CA VAL A 166 -9.59 -17.89 -8.26
C VAL A 166 -9.19 -19.11 -9.06
N LEU A 167 -8.12 -19.01 -9.85
CA LEU A 167 -7.68 -20.06 -10.78
C LEU A 167 -7.19 -21.31 -10.04
N GLN A 168 -6.59 -21.15 -8.87
CA GLN A 168 -6.17 -22.25 -8.01
C GLN A 168 -7.26 -22.74 -7.06
N ASN A 169 -8.50 -22.22 -7.18
CA ASN A 169 -9.65 -22.54 -6.34
C ASN A 169 -9.35 -22.41 -4.83
N LYS A 170 -8.65 -21.34 -4.45
CA LYS A 170 -8.26 -21.04 -3.07
C LYS A 170 -9.31 -20.21 -2.34
N LYS A 171 -9.20 -20.19 -1.02
CA LYS A 171 -10.13 -19.46 -0.15
C LYS A 171 -9.67 -18.06 0.18
N SER A 172 -8.37 -17.85 0.13
CA SER A 172 -7.69 -16.61 0.39
C SER A 172 -6.56 -16.47 -0.61
N ASN A 173 -6.23 -15.23 -0.96
CA ASN A 173 -5.00 -14.91 -1.68
C ASN A 173 -3.77 -15.50 -0.97
N TYR A 174 -3.80 -15.54 0.37
CA TYR A 174 -2.70 -16.10 1.18
C TYR A 174 -2.56 -17.63 1.09
N ASP A 175 -3.49 -18.34 0.45
CA ASP A 175 -3.42 -19.80 0.32
C ASP A 175 -2.89 -20.23 -1.07
N THR A 176 -2.43 -19.28 -1.88
CA THR A 176 -1.85 -19.53 -3.20
C THR A 176 -0.35 -19.84 -3.11
N ASP A 177 0.20 -20.33 -4.20
CA ASP A 177 1.64 -20.48 -4.42
C ASP A 177 2.46 -19.20 -4.22
N LEU A 178 1.85 -18.01 -4.37
CA LEU A 178 2.53 -16.72 -4.14
C LEU A 178 2.84 -16.43 -2.65
N PHE A 179 2.10 -17.02 -1.71
CA PHE A 179 2.25 -16.75 -0.27
C PHE A 179 2.60 -17.97 0.56
N MET A 180 2.13 -19.16 0.17
CA MET A 180 2.32 -20.38 0.95
C MET A 180 3.80 -20.74 1.19
N PRO A 181 4.76 -20.53 0.27
CA PRO A 181 6.18 -20.75 0.55
C PRO A 181 6.68 -19.91 1.74
N ILE A 182 6.31 -18.63 1.78
CA ILE A 182 6.67 -17.72 2.86
C ILE A 182 5.98 -18.13 4.16
N ILE A 183 4.66 -18.41 4.12
CA ILE A 183 3.89 -18.82 5.30
C ILE A 183 4.42 -20.13 5.90
N ASN A 184 4.79 -21.10 5.06
CA ASN A 184 5.38 -22.37 5.50
C ASN A 184 6.73 -22.13 6.19
N THR A 185 7.57 -21.25 5.64
CA THR A 185 8.86 -20.88 6.24
C THR A 185 8.66 -20.24 7.62
N VAL A 186 7.70 -19.32 7.76
CA VAL A 186 7.34 -18.75 9.07
C VAL A 186 6.79 -19.84 10.02
N SER A 187 6.07 -20.83 9.48
CA SER A 187 5.50 -21.94 10.27
C SER A 187 6.60 -22.81 10.86
N GLU A 188 7.64 -23.09 10.07
CA GLU A 188 8.83 -23.83 10.50
C GLU A 188 9.62 -23.05 11.54
N MET A 189 9.85 -21.75 11.32
CA MET A 189 10.61 -20.91 12.26
C MET A 189 9.90 -20.74 13.61
N SER A 190 8.57 -20.62 13.62
CA SER A 190 7.77 -20.38 14.83
C SER A 190 7.29 -21.65 15.53
N GLY A 191 7.31 -22.81 14.84
CA GLY A 191 6.65 -24.03 15.31
C GLY A 191 5.12 -23.93 15.41
N ARG A 192 4.51 -22.83 14.93
CA ARG A 192 3.05 -22.64 14.86
C ARG A 192 2.54 -23.09 13.50
N LYS A 193 1.27 -23.48 13.42
CA LYS A 193 0.63 -23.93 12.17
C LYS A 193 -0.33 -22.88 11.64
N TYR A 194 -0.23 -22.56 10.36
CA TYR A 194 -1.24 -21.77 9.64
C TYR A 194 -2.48 -22.63 9.33
N THR A 195 -3.66 -22.12 9.65
CA THR A 195 -4.94 -22.88 9.49
C THR A 195 -5.90 -22.28 8.47
N SER A 196 -5.53 -21.19 7.81
CA SER A 196 -6.39 -20.46 6.88
C SER A 196 -7.72 -19.96 7.48
N ASN A 197 -7.79 -19.76 8.79
CA ASN A 197 -8.95 -19.22 9.50
C ASN A 197 -8.87 -17.68 9.57
N LEU A 198 -9.96 -16.98 9.22
CA LEU A 198 -10.04 -15.52 9.29
C LEU A 198 -10.06 -14.98 10.72
N ASP A 199 -10.62 -15.74 11.67
CA ASP A 199 -10.76 -15.30 13.07
C ASP A 199 -9.52 -15.64 13.93
N SER A 200 -8.53 -16.32 13.34
CA SER A 200 -7.31 -16.72 14.04
C SER A 200 -6.32 -15.55 14.10
N LYS A 201 -5.98 -15.13 15.32
CA LYS A 201 -4.89 -14.16 15.56
C LYS A 201 -3.54 -14.68 15.08
N THR A 202 -3.30 -15.98 15.23
CA THR A 202 -2.11 -16.66 14.72
C THR A 202 -2.05 -16.59 13.19
N ASP A 203 -3.15 -16.89 12.49
CA ASP A 203 -3.19 -16.83 11.03
C ASP A 203 -3.08 -15.39 10.51
N SER A 204 -3.62 -14.43 11.27
CA SER A 204 -3.43 -13.01 10.99
C SER A 204 -1.96 -12.61 11.09
N ALA A 205 -1.21 -13.12 12.07
CA ALA A 205 0.24 -12.90 12.17
C ALA A 205 1.00 -13.48 10.97
N PHE A 206 0.68 -14.71 10.56
CA PHE A 206 1.24 -15.32 9.34
C PHE A 206 1.02 -14.45 8.09
N ARG A 207 -0.22 -13.99 7.89
CA ARG A 207 -0.59 -13.17 6.73
C ARG A 207 0.11 -11.81 6.74
N VAL A 208 0.15 -11.14 7.90
CA VAL A 208 0.82 -9.84 8.03
C VAL A 208 2.33 -9.99 7.76
N ILE A 209 2.98 -11.00 8.30
CA ILE A 209 4.41 -11.26 8.06
C ILE A 209 4.66 -11.53 6.57
N ALA A 210 3.87 -12.42 5.96
CA ALA A 210 4.03 -12.80 4.55
C ALA A 210 3.76 -11.64 3.58
N ASP A 211 2.77 -10.78 3.88
CA ASP A 211 2.51 -9.56 3.12
C ASP A 211 3.63 -8.53 3.30
N HIS A 212 4.01 -8.25 4.54
CA HIS A 212 4.94 -7.17 4.84
C HIS A 212 6.36 -7.46 4.37
N ILE A 213 6.82 -8.72 4.37
CA ILE A 213 8.14 -9.03 3.80
C ILE A 213 8.21 -8.69 2.31
N ARG A 214 7.13 -8.90 1.53
CA ARG A 214 7.06 -8.50 0.12
C ARG A 214 7.22 -6.98 0.01
N THR A 215 6.38 -6.22 0.70
CA THR A 215 6.42 -4.74 0.66
C THR A 215 7.76 -4.16 1.08
N ILE A 216 8.32 -4.65 2.19
CA ILE A 216 9.58 -4.14 2.74
C ILE A 216 10.73 -4.44 1.77
N SER A 217 10.79 -5.67 1.24
CA SER A 217 11.90 -6.10 0.37
C SER A 217 11.92 -5.32 -0.94
N PHE A 218 10.78 -5.21 -1.63
CA PHE A 218 10.67 -4.42 -2.86
C PHE A 218 10.98 -2.94 -2.62
N SER A 219 10.44 -2.35 -1.55
CA SER A 219 10.69 -0.93 -1.26
C SER A 219 12.17 -0.64 -1.00
N ILE A 220 12.88 -1.51 -0.28
CA ILE A 220 14.32 -1.34 -0.02
C ILE A 220 15.13 -1.62 -1.28
N ALA A 221 14.76 -2.62 -2.07
CA ALA A 221 15.39 -2.91 -3.36
C ALA A 221 15.30 -1.69 -4.30
N ASP A 222 14.16 -0.97 -4.31
CA ASP A 222 13.94 0.26 -5.08
C ASP A 222 14.57 1.53 -4.46
N GLY A 223 15.28 1.39 -3.34
CA GLY A 223 16.08 2.45 -2.73
C GLY A 223 15.41 3.21 -1.57
N VAL A 224 14.30 2.72 -1.03
CA VAL A 224 13.67 3.30 0.18
C VAL A 224 14.28 2.68 1.44
N THR A 225 15.07 3.46 2.17
CA THR A 225 15.62 3.05 3.48
C THR A 225 14.68 3.45 4.63
N PRO A 226 14.48 2.59 5.66
CA PRO A 226 13.73 2.95 6.86
C PRO A 226 14.23 4.26 7.52
N SER A 227 13.32 5.19 7.79
CA SER A 227 13.63 6.51 8.36
C SER A 227 12.48 7.05 9.23
N ASN A 228 12.60 8.26 9.76
CA ASN A 228 11.54 8.91 10.56
C ASN A 228 10.62 9.80 9.74
N GLU A 229 10.83 9.94 8.43
CA GLU A 229 10.06 10.84 7.57
C GLU A 229 9.71 10.21 6.21
N GLY A 230 8.64 10.72 5.59
CA GLY A 230 8.24 10.35 4.23
C GLY A 230 8.08 8.85 4.01
N ARG A 231 8.58 8.37 2.86
CA ARG A 231 8.49 6.95 2.45
C ARG A 231 9.25 6.02 3.39
N GLY A 232 10.41 6.45 3.87
CA GLY A 232 11.21 5.67 4.83
C GLY A 232 10.48 5.42 6.13
N TYR A 233 9.68 6.38 6.61
CA TYR A 233 8.82 6.16 7.77
C TYR A 233 7.72 5.14 7.52
N VAL A 234 7.09 5.15 6.34
CA VAL A 234 6.11 4.12 5.97
C VAL A 234 6.71 2.72 6.07
N ILE A 235 7.89 2.50 5.48
CA ILE A 235 8.58 1.19 5.52
C ILE A 235 9.00 0.81 6.95
N ARG A 236 9.51 1.78 7.73
CA ARG A 236 9.78 1.56 9.16
C ARG A 236 8.55 1.07 9.91
N ARG A 237 7.37 1.66 9.68
CA ARG A 237 6.12 1.26 10.34
C ARG A 237 5.70 -0.16 9.96
N ILE A 238 5.77 -0.49 8.67
CA ILE A 238 5.43 -1.83 8.15
C ILE A 238 6.37 -2.89 8.76
N LEU A 239 7.68 -2.63 8.80
CA LEU A 239 8.66 -3.53 9.40
C LEU A 239 8.39 -3.74 10.91
N ARG A 240 8.18 -2.66 11.66
CA ARG A 240 7.87 -2.74 13.11
C ARG A 240 6.57 -3.48 13.38
N ARG A 241 5.56 -3.32 12.51
CA ARG A 241 4.31 -4.08 12.59
C ARG A 241 4.56 -5.58 12.37
N ALA A 242 5.34 -5.96 11.37
CA ALA A 242 5.70 -7.35 11.13
C ALA A 242 6.46 -7.96 12.33
N ALA A 243 7.45 -7.24 12.88
CA ALA A 243 8.18 -7.65 14.08
C ALA A 243 7.24 -7.86 15.30
N ARG A 244 6.27 -6.96 15.50
CA ARG A 244 5.24 -7.13 16.55
C ARG A 244 4.41 -8.39 16.33
N PHE A 245 4.02 -8.69 15.09
CA PHE A 245 3.28 -9.92 14.79
C PHE A 245 4.15 -11.18 14.96
N GLY A 246 5.47 -11.07 14.80
CA GLY A 246 6.42 -12.12 15.20
C GLY A 246 6.27 -12.51 16.68
N ARG A 247 6.03 -11.55 17.59
CA ARG A 247 5.77 -11.84 19.01
C ARG A 247 4.48 -12.63 19.26
N VAL A 248 3.47 -12.50 18.39
CA VAL A 248 2.25 -13.34 18.45
C VAL A 248 2.58 -14.81 18.14
N LEU A 249 3.61 -15.05 17.35
CA LEU A 249 4.12 -16.37 16.99
C LEU A 249 5.26 -16.85 17.90
N ASP A 250 5.54 -16.14 19.00
CA ASP A 250 6.63 -16.42 19.95
C ASP A 250 8.05 -16.31 19.33
N MET A 251 8.19 -15.45 18.31
CA MET A 251 9.47 -15.18 17.65
C MET A 251 10.10 -13.93 18.28
N HIS A 252 11.20 -14.12 19.03
CA HIS A 252 11.86 -13.04 19.79
C HIS A 252 13.12 -12.46 19.11
N GLU A 253 13.80 -13.29 18.31
CA GLU A 253 14.98 -12.89 17.54
C GLU A 253 14.61 -12.31 16.16
N PRO A 254 15.49 -11.51 15.52
CA PRO A 254 15.30 -11.06 14.14
C PRO A 254 15.10 -12.24 13.18
N PHE A 255 14.05 -12.16 12.38
CA PHE A 255 13.61 -13.25 11.50
C PHE A 255 13.17 -12.80 10.12
N MET A 256 12.75 -11.54 9.93
CA MET A 256 12.18 -11.08 8.67
C MET A 256 13.16 -11.23 7.51
N HIS A 257 14.44 -10.90 7.74
CA HIS A 257 15.49 -11.04 6.73
C HIS A 257 15.68 -12.50 6.26
N LYS A 258 15.35 -13.49 7.10
CA LYS A 258 15.47 -14.92 6.77
C LYS A 258 14.40 -15.40 5.79
N LEU A 259 13.36 -14.60 5.56
CA LEU A 259 12.31 -14.88 4.58
C LEU A 259 12.71 -14.41 3.17
N LEU A 260 13.77 -13.60 3.04
CA LEU A 260 14.18 -13.02 1.77
C LEU A 260 14.60 -14.06 0.71
N PRO A 261 15.35 -15.13 1.05
CA PRO A 261 15.67 -16.17 0.06
C PRO A 261 14.42 -16.80 -0.56
N VAL A 262 13.41 -17.09 0.27
CA VAL A 262 12.14 -17.68 -0.19
C VAL A 262 11.35 -16.70 -1.05
N LEU A 263 11.41 -15.41 -0.72
CA LEU A 263 10.81 -14.37 -1.56
C LEU A 263 11.50 -14.28 -2.93
N VAL A 264 12.84 -14.33 -2.96
CA VAL A 264 13.61 -14.35 -4.20
C VAL A 264 13.30 -15.58 -5.03
N ASP A 265 13.17 -16.76 -4.42
CA ASP A 265 12.76 -17.98 -5.15
C ASP A 265 11.34 -17.87 -5.72
N THR A 266 10.45 -17.14 -5.05
CA THR A 266 9.04 -17.00 -5.46
C THR A 266 8.85 -15.93 -6.55
N MET A 267 9.62 -14.83 -6.49
CA MET A 267 9.37 -13.63 -7.30
C MET A 267 10.56 -13.15 -8.15
N GLY A 268 11.76 -13.69 -7.92
CA GLY A 268 13.00 -13.17 -8.50
C GLY A 268 13.13 -13.38 -10.01
N GLU A 269 12.39 -14.31 -10.61
CA GLU A 269 12.34 -14.45 -12.07
C GLU A 269 11.66 -13.25 -12.73
N ALA A 270 10.53 -12.80 -12.18
CA ALA A 270 9.81 -11.62 -12.66
C ALA A 270 10.50 -10.31 -12.28
N PHE A 271 11.17 -10.30 -11.12
CA PHE A 271 11.82 -9.12 -10.54
C PHE A 271 13.28 -9.42 -10.15
N PRO A 272 14.23 -9.42 -11.12
CA PRO A 272 15.64 -9.74 -10.83
C PRO A 272 16.29 -8.81 -9.80
N GLU A 273 15.81 -7.57 -9.68
CA GLU A 273 16.34 -6.55 -8.78
C GLU A 273 16.30 -6.93 -7.29
N ILE A 274 15.33 -7.74 -6.86
CA ILE A 274 15.27 -8.22 -5.48
C ILE A 274 16.34 -9.28 -5.20
N ALA A 275 16.75 -10.05 -6.21
CA ALA A 275 17.85 -11.00 -6.11
C ALA A 275 19.19 -10.25 -6.09
N ASP A 276 19.38 -9.31 -7.02
CA ASP A 276 20.61 -8.51 -7.16
C ASP A 276 20.93 -7.70 -5.89
N ARG A 277 19.91 -7.24 -5.17
CA ARG A 277 20.04 -6.44 -3.94
C ARG A 277 19.77 -7.22 -2.66
N SER A 278 19.67 -8.55 -2.73
CA SER A 278 19.24 -9.38 -1.60
C SER A 278 20.11 -9.19 -0.35
N GLU A 279 21.43 -9.10 -0.48
CA GLU A 279 22.32 -8.92 0.68
C GLU A 279 22.06 -7.59 1.39
N PHE A 280 21.99 -6.49 0.62
CA PHE A 280 21.69 -5.16 1.17
C PHE A 280 20.31 -5.12 1.84
N VAL A 281 19.28 -5.65 1.17
CA VAL A 281 17.91 -5.72 1.73
C VAL A 281 17.92 -6.51 3.04
N SER A 282 18.58 -7.67 3.08
CA SER A 282 18.71 -8.50 4.27
C SER A 282 19.33 -7.73 5.44
N THR A 283 20.46 -7.05 5.21
CA THR A 283 21.15 -6.26 6.24
C THR A 283 20.28 -5.13 6.79
N VAL A 284 19.58 -4.39 5.91
CA VAL A 284 18.71 -3.28 6.34
C VAL A 284 17.54 -3.79 7.18
N ILE A 285 16.91 -4.88 6.77
CA ILE A 285 15.79 -5.49 7.51
C ILE A 285 16.26 -5.97 8.89
N GLU A 286 17.36 -6.73 8.94
CA GLU A 286 17.91 -7.25 10.19
C GLU A 286 18.27 -6.11 11.16
N ALA A 287 18.94 -5.06 10.68
CA ALA A 287 19.36 -3.95 11.51
C ALA A 287 18.18 -3.18 12.12
N GLU A 288 17.13 -2.87 11.34
CA GLU A 288 15.95 -2.18 11.86
C GLU A 288 15.13 -3.08 12.79
N GLU A 289 14.98 -4.38 12.47
CA GLU A 289 14.28 -5.34 13.32
C GLU A 289 14.98 -5.54 14.66
N ALA A 290 16.31 -5.74 14.65
CA ALA A 290 17.12 -5.83 15.86
C ALA A 290 17.08 -4.53 16.69
N SER A 291 17.04 -3.37 16.02
CA SER A 291 16.94 -2.08 16.69
C SER A 291 15.63 -1.92 17.44
N PHE A 292 14.51 -2.25 16.79
CA PHE A 292 13.18 -2.18 17.40
C PHE A 292 12.95 -3.29 18.44
N GLY A 293 13.50 -4.49 18.22
CA GLY A 293 13.38 -5.61 19.16
C GLY A 293 13.85 -5.26 20.58
N ARG A 294 14.87 -4.40 20.72
CA ARG A 294 15.36 -3.91 22.03
C ARG A 294 14.32 -3.14 22.84
N THR A 295 13.37 -2.47 22.18
CA THR A 295 12.33 -1.66 22.84
C THR A 295 10.94 -2.28 22.75
N LEU A 296 10.73 -3.22 21.83
CA LEU A 296 9.44 -3.86 21.55
C LEU A 296 8.85 -4.51 22.79
N ASP A 297 9.57 -5.42 23.45
CA ASP A 297 9.01 -6.19 24.57
C ASP A 297 8.63 -5.28 25.75
N ARG A 298 9.49 -4.31 26.08
CA ARG A 298 9.19 -3.31 27.10
C ARG A 298 8.02 -2.40 26.70
N GLY A 299 7.92 -2.04 25.43
CA GLY A 299 6.80 -1.26 24.90
C GLY A 299 5.48 -2.03 24.99
N LEU A 300 5.49 -3.35 24.74
CA LEU A 300 4.32 -4.22 24.88
C LEU A 300 3.84 -4.30 26.34
N GLU A 301 4.74 -4.37 27.31
CA GLU A 301 4.39 -4.34 28.74
C GLU A 301 3.72 -3.00 29.15
N ILE A 302 4.26 -1.88 28.65
CA ILE A 302 3.71 -0.54 28.91
C ILE A 302 2.35 -0.39 28.27
N PHE A 303 2.20 -0.82 27.01
CA PHE A 303 0.92 -0.87 26.35
C PHE A 303 -0.09 -1.72 27.13
N ALA A 304 0.31 -2.92 27.58
CA ALA A 304 -0.58 -3.81 28.32
C ALA A 304 -1.09 -3.16 29.61
N SER A 305 -0.21 -2.43 30.31
CA SER A 305 -0.56 -1.67 31.51
C SER A 305 -1.56 -0.54 31.19
N ALA A 306 -1.26 0.28 30.18
CA ALA A 306 -2.14 1.37 29.73
C ALA A 306 -3.50 0.85 29.24
N ALA A 307 -3.53 -0.28 28.54
CA ALA A 307 -4.76 -0.92 28.09
C ALA A 307 -5.61 -1.42 29.27
N THR A 308 -5.00 -2.04 30.28
CA THR A 308 -5.72 -2.48 31.49
C THR A 308 -6.28 -1.29 32.31
N GLU A 309 -5.61 -0.14 32.28
CA GLU A 309 -6.16 1.09 32.86
C GLU A 309 -7.34 1.62 32.05
N ALA A 310 -7.22 1.66 30.72
CA ALA A 310 -8.28 2.07 29.81
C ALA A 310 -9.52 1.15 29.86
N GLU A 311 -9.35 -0.16 30.03
CA GLU A 311 -10.44 -1.12 30.20
C GLU A 311 -11.29 -0.85 31.45
N LYS A 312 -10.68 -0.25 32.49
CA LYS A 312 -11.39 0.16 33.73
C LYS A 312 -12.04 1.53 33.62
N SER A 313 -11.65 2.33 32.62
CA SER A 313 -12.25 3.65 32.39
C SER A 313 -13.62 3.50 31.72
N LYS A 314 -14.48 4.51 31.89
CA LYS A 314 -15.79 4.52 31.22
C LYS A 314 -15.67 4.67 29.71
N ASP A 315 -14.64 5.38 29.28
CA ASP A 315 -14.49 5.82 27.90
C ASP A 315 -13.75 4.78 27.04
N LYS A 316 -13.05 3.80 27.64
CA LYS A 316 -12.29 2.76 26.93
C LYS A 316 -11.23 3.30 25.96
N ILE A 317 -10.62 4.43 26.33
CA ILE A 317 -9.62 5.15 25.55
C ILE A 317 -8.25 5.05 26.22
N ILE A 318 -7.23 4.71 25.44
CA ILE A 318 -5.83 4.86 25.82
C ILE A 318 -5.45 6.34 25.65
N THR A 319 -4.92 6.94 26.70
CA THR A 319 -4.62 8.38 26.72
C THR A 319 -3.54 8.78 25.72
N GLY A 320 -3.60 10.02 25.25
CA GLY A 320 -2.62 10.58 24.33
C GLY A 320 -1.20 10.55 24.90
N GLU A 321 -1.02 10.72 26.21
CA GLU A 321 0.30 10.65 26.87
C GLU A 321 0.88 9.24 26.81
N ASN A 322 0.06 8.21 27.03
CA ASN A 322 0.50 6.82 26.95
C ASN A 322 0.85 6.44 25.51
N ALA A 323 0.03 6.86 24.54
CA ALA A 323 0.33 6.67 23.11
C ALA A 323 1.59 7.43 22.69
N PHE A 324 1.75 8.67 23.15
CA PHE A 324 2.93 9.50 22.88
C PHE A 324 4.20 8.90 23.50
N LYS A 325 4.12 8.37 24.72
CA LYS A 325 5.24 7.66 25.35
C LYS A 325 5.65 6.41 24.58
N LEU A 326 4.68 5.63 24.10
CA LEU A 326 4.94 4.46 23.25
C LEU A 326 5.64 4.87 21.94
N TYR A 327 5.21 5.96 21.34
CA TYR A 327 5.82 6.52 20.13
C TYR A 327 7.24 7.06 20.37
N ASP A 328 7.37 8.03 21.27
CA ASP A 328 8.60 8.79 21.51
C ASP A 328 9.70 7.94 22.15
N THR A 329 9.36 7.17 23.18
CA THR A 329 10.35 6.42 23.97
C THR A 329 10.59 5.01 23.43
N PHE A 330 9.56 4.33 22.94
CA PHE A 330 9.65 2.91 22.55
C PHE A 330 9.57 2.69 21.03
N GLY A 331 9.34 3.76 20.26
CA GLY A 331 9.30 3.70 18.80
C GLY A 331 8.06 3.03 18.22
N PHE A 332 6.96 2.97 18.96
CA PHE A 332 5.71 2.37 18.46
C PHE A 332 4.97 3.38 17.58
N PRO A 333 4.77 3.10 16.29
CA PRO A 333 3.93 3.95 15.45
C PRO A 333 2.52 4.08 16.04
N LEU A 334 1.89 5.24 15.91
CA LEU A 334 0.53 5.47 16.41
C LEU A 334 -0.47 4.43 15.85
N ASP A 335 -0.33 4.06 14.58
CA ASP A 335 -1.16 3.04 13.94
C ASP A 335 -0.97 1.64 14.55
N LEU A 336 0.25 1.30 15.01
CA LEU A 336 0.51 0.05 15.72
C LEU A 336 -0.18 0.07 17.09
N THR A 337 -0.06 1.17 17.83
CA THR A 337 -0.76 1.36 19.11
C THR A 337 -2.27 1.27 18.93
N GLY A 338 -2.82 1.94 17.93
CA GLY A 338 -4.24 1.90 17.61
C GLY A 338 -4.72 0.50 17.18
N LEU A 339 -3.90 -0.25 16.44
CA LEU A 339 -4.21 -1.64 16.10
C LEU A 339 -4.30 -2.51 17.35
N MET A 340 -3.31 -2.40 18.24
CA MET A 340 -3.28 -3.17 19.49
C MET A 340 -4.43 -2.78 20.42
N ALA A 341 -4.85 -1.50 20.44
CA ALA A 341 -6.01 -1.02 21.18
C ALA A 341 -7.30 -1.66 20.66
N ARG A 342 -7.51 -1.67 19.33
CA ARG A 342 -8.68 -2.30 18.70
C ARG A 342 -8.79 -3.79 18.97
N GLU A 343 -7.67 -4.52 19.04
CA GLU A 343 -7.67 -5.95 19.42
C GLU A 343 -8.21 -6.22 20.84
N ARG A 344 -8.28 -5.18 21.69
CA ARG A 344 -8.87 -5.20 23.03
C ARG A 344 -10.20 -4.43 23.13
N ASN A 345 -10.78 -4.03 21.99
CA ASN A 345 -11.97 -3.17 21.93
C ASN A 345 -11.78 -1.81 22.65
N LEU A 346 -10.58 -1.24 22.53
CA LEU A 346 -10.21 0.08 23.02
C LEU A 346 -9.93 1.02 21.84
N ASP A 347 -9.99 2.32 22.09
CA ASP A 347 -9.55 3.36 21.16
C ASP A 347 -8.34 4.14 21.70
N VAL A 348 -7.76 5.03 20.90
CA VAL A 348 -6.64 5.89 21.27
C VAL A 348 -7.04 7.35 21.11
N ASP A 349 -6.68 8.18 22.08
CA ASP A 349 -6.87 9.63 21.98
C ASP A 349 -5.88 10.25 20.99
N ASN A 350 -6.29 10.28 19.72
CA ASN A 350 -5.47 10.85 18.64
C ASN A 350 -5.31 12.36 18.78
N THR A 351 -6.33 13.07 19.30
CA THR A 351 -6.27 14.53 19.46
C THR A 351 -5.20 14.91 20.47
N ALA A 352 -5.21 14.31 21.66
CA ALA A 352 -4.19 14.57 22.67
C ALA A 352 -2.79 14.12 22.22
N PHE A 353 -2.70 13.03 21.46
CA PHE A 353 -1.43 12.62 20.84
C PHE A 353 -0.87 13.69 19.89
N ASP A 354 -1.72 14.24 19.01
CA ASP A 354 -1.32 15.26 18.04
C ASP A 354 -0.90 16.57 18.73
N GLU A 355 -1.58 16.95 19.80
CA GLU A 355 -1.18 18.10 20.65
C GLU A 355 0.21 17.90 21.27
N LEU A 356 0.51 16.70 21.76
CA LEU A 356 1.82 16.36 22.33
C LEU A 356 2.92 16.31 21.26
N MET A 357 2.59 15.83 20.05
CA MET A 357 3.49 15.86 18.89
C MET A 357 3.84 17.28 18.47
N GLU A 358 2.86 18.18 18.41
CA GLU A 358 3.11 19.59 18.10
C GLU A 358 3.92 20.28 19.20
N ALA A 359 3.63 19.98 20.48
CA ALA A 359 4.44 20.47 21.60
C ALA A 359 5.89 19.96 21.54
N GLN A 360 6.12 18.71 21.11
CA GLN A 360 7.46 18.17 20.90
C GLN A 360 8.18 18.86 19.73
N ARG A 361 7.50 19.03 18.59
CA ARG A 361 8.04 19.75 17.42
C ARG A 361 8.39 21.21 17.75
N ALA A 362 7.57 21.88 18.56
CA ALA A 362 7.85 23.23 19.03
C ALA A 362 9.10 23.28 19.93
N ARG A 363 9.24 22.33 20.86
CA ARG A 363 10.44 22.19 21.72
C ARG A 363 11.72 21.89 20.94
N ALA A 364 11.64 21.02 19.93
CA ALA A 364 12.79 20.71 19.07
C ALA A 364 13.25 21.96 18.28
N ARG A 365 12.29 22.70 17.70
CA ARG A 365 12.56 23.95 16.97
C ARG A 365 13.18 25.03 17.86
N SER A 366 12.71 25.18 19.10
CA SER A 366 13.28 26.15 20.03
C SER A 366 14.69 25.76 20.49
N ALA A 367 14.92 24.48 20.78
CA ALA A 367 16.25 23.97 21.15
C ALA A 367 17.29 24.15 20.02
N GLN A 368 16.90 23.92 18.77
CA GLN A 368 17.79 24.12 17.61
C GLN A 368 18.16 25.60 17.43
N LYS A 369 17.21 26.52 17.66
CA LYS A 369 17.47 27.97 17.65
C LYS A 369 18.40 28.40 18.78
N THR A 370 18.26 27.81 19.98
CA THR A 370 19.16 28.07 21.10
C THR A 370 20.56 27.50 20.87
N ALA A 371 20.68 26.30 20.27
CA ALA A 371 21.96 25.70 19.92
C ALA A 371 22.69 26.52 18.84
N SER A 372 21.99 26.99 17.80
CA SER A 372 22.59 27.86 16.79
C SER A 372 23.02 29.22 17.38
N LEU A 373 22.23 29.76 18.31
CA LEU A 373 22.56 31.01 18.99
C LEU A 373 23.77 30.83 19.93
N ALA A 374 23.82 29.74 20.72
CA ALA A 374 24.96 29.42 21.58
C ALA A 374 26.24 29.17 20.78
N MET A 375 26.15 28.51 19.62
CA MET A 375 27.26 28.31 18.70
C MET A 375 27.74 29.63 18.11
N SER A 376 26.82 30.53 17.70
CA SER A 376 27.16 31.88 17.22
C SER A 376 27.79 32.79 18.30
N LEU A 377 27.42 32.61 19.56
CA LEU A 377 27.94 33.37 20.70
C LEU A 377 29.27 32.83 21.24
N SER A 378 29.63 31.59 20.92
CA SER A 378 30.87 30.94 21.42
C SER A 378 32.14 31.38 20.69
N GLY A 379 32.04 32.11 19.57
CA GLY A 379 33.20 32.65 18.84
C GLY A 379 34.12 31.60 18.22
N VAL A 380 33.80 30.31 18.32
CA VAL A 380 34.56 29.22 17.69
C VAL A 380 34.07 29.07 16.26
N SER A 381 34.76 29.68 15.30
CA SER A 381 34.62 29.26 13.91
C SER A 381 35.21 27.87 13.79
N LEU A 382 34.36 26.86 13.62
CA LEU A 382 34.85 25.58 13.11
C LEU A 382 35.47 25.86 11.72
N PRO A 383 36.68 25.36 11.43
CA PRO A 383 37.19 25.43 10.07
C PRO A 383 36.18 24.77 9.13
N GLU A 384 35.98 25.35 7.95
CA GLU A 384 35.17 24.71 6.90
C GLU A 384 35.67 23.27 6.70
N THR A 385 34.74 22.34 6.56
CA THR A 385 35.07 20.93 6.35
C THR A 385 35.91 20.81 5.08
N ASP A 386 37.18 20.44 5.23
CA ASP A 386 38.06 20.11 4.10
C ASP A 386 37.74 18.70 3.61
N ASP A 387 36.77 18.63 2.69
CA ASP A 387 36.32 17.40 2.06
C ASP A 387 37.18 17.02 0.83
N SER A 388 38.30 17.71 0.57
CA SER A 388 39.15 17.46 -0.62
C SER A 388 39.63 16.01 -0.73
N ALA A 389 39.86 15.34 0.40
CA ALA A 389 40.27 13.93 0.44
C ALA A 389 39.13 12.93 0.09
N LYS A 390 37.86 13.38 0.02
CA LYS A 390 36.70 12.54 -0.35
C LYS A 390 36.44 12.51 -1.85
N PHE A 391 37.10 13.37 -2.62
CA PHE A 391 36.92 13.50 -4.06
C PHE A 391 38.25 13.23 -4.76
N GLU A 392 38.33 12.14 -5.51
CA GLU A 392 39.35 12.04 -6.55
C GLU A 392 38.93 12.97 -7.68
N SER A 393 39.69 14.04 -7.91
CA SER A 393 39.44 14.98 -8.99
C SER A 393 39.95 14.39 -10.31
N ASP A 394 39.01 13.97 -11.16
CA ASP A 394 39.31 13.60 -12.53
C ASP A 394 39.14 14.81 -13.47
N THR A 395 40.03 14.95 -14.46
CA THR A 395 40.04 16.12 -15.35
C THR A 395 39.57 15.71 -16.73
N ILE A 396 38.32 16.02 -17.06
CA ILE A 396 37.77 15.79 -18.41
C ILE A 396 37.84 17.06 -19.26
N THR A 397 38.36 16.92 -20.49
CA THR A 397 38.25 17.99 -21.50
C THR A 397 36.92 17.82 -22.24
N THR A 398 36.03 18.79 -22.10
CA THR A 398 34.72 18.79 -22.77
C THR A 398 34.51 20.09 -23.54
N LYS A 399 33.54 20.09 -24.47
CA LYS A 399 33.10 21.26 -25.21
C LYS A 399 31.77 21.74 -24.62
N ILE A 400 31.74 22.98 -24.13
CA ILE A 400 30.49 23.62 -23.73
C ILE A 400 29.67 23.88 -25.00
N VAL A 401 28.47 23.30 -25.08
CA VAL A 401 27.54 23.45 -26.21
C VAL A 401 26.49 24.56 -26.00
N GLY A 402 26.33 25.02 -24.74
CA GLY A 402 25.47 26.13 -24.34
C GLY A 402 25.20 26.14 -22.83
N TRP A 403 24.48 27.14 -22.33
CA TRP A 403 23.99 27.23 -20.94
C TRP A 403 22.56 27.78 -20.91
N ILE A 404 21.85 27.61 -19.79
CA ILE A 404 20.54 28.21 -19.58
C ILE A 404 20.73 29.48 -18.75
N GLY A 405 20.50 30.65 -19.36
CA GLY A 405 20.52 31.96 -18.72
C GLY A 405 19.14 32.61 -18.82
N ASP A 406 18.65 33.20 -17.72
CA ASP A 406 17.36 33.91 -17.64
C ASP A 406 16.17 33.14 -18.29
N GLY A 407 16.16 31.81 -18.14
CA GLY A 407 15.11 30.95 -18.68
C GLY A 407 15.19 30.66 -20.18
N THR A 408 16.29 31.02 -20.84
CA THR A 408 16.52 30.75 -22.28
C THR A 408 17.84 30.02 -22.51
N PHE A 409 17.89 29.20 -23.56
CA PHE A 409 19.10 28.47 -23.94
C PHE A 409 20.04 29.36 -24.77
N GLU A 410 21.24 29.61 -24.25
CA GLU A 410 22.27 30.43 -24.87
C GLU A 410 23.43 29.56 -25.38
N GLN A 411 23.83 29.76 -26.64
CA GLN A 411 24.97 29.07 -27.24
C GLN A 411 26.19 29.98 -27.45
N LYS A 412 26.10 31.28 -27.09
CA LYS A 412 27.13 32.32 -27.29
C LYS A 412 27.06 33.36 -26.17
N GLY A 413 28.22 33.85 -25.73
CA GLY A 413 28.34 34.76 -24.58
C GLY A 413 29.49 34.37 -23.66
N THR A 414 29.57 34.98 -22.48
CA THR A 414 30.61 34.73 -21.48
C THR A 414 29.97 34.20 -20.20
N LEU A 415 30.22 32.94 -19.87
CA LEU A 415 29.99 32.42 -18.52
C LEU A 415 30.93 33.15 -17.56
N LYS A 416 30.38 33.87 -16.58
CA LYS A 416 31.16 34.49 -15.50
C LYS A 416 31.28 33.55 -14.32
#